data_AF-A0A7Y0QIR5-F1
#
_entry.id   AF-A0A7Y0QIR5-F1
#
_cell.length_a   1.000
_cell.length_b   1.000
_cell.length_c   1.000
_cell.angle_alpha   90.00
_cell.angle_beta   90.00
_cell.angle_gamma   90.00
#
_symmetry.space_group_name_H-M   'P 1'
#
loop_
_entity.id
_entity.type
_entity.pdbx_description
1 polymer ?
#
loop_
_entity_poly.entity_id
_entity_poly.type
_entity_poly.pdbx_seq_one_letter_code
_entity_poly.pdbx_strand_id
1 'polypeptide(L)'
;MEPGRRRRWPVVVLAVLLVLALALAGYLWTTTRAYQERAAGIEEQAREIGTQLTTTRAELAGATAELEAVRSQLDTAQARITALADEKAQVGDDREAQRQLVDYQQRVSEAAGVVASALTRCVEGQDQLIAYLGNAAAYDPAELARFGTQVESLCRSATEANQSLQEELSR
;
A
#
# COMPACT_ATOMS: atom_id res chain seq x y z
N MET A 1 83.45 34.42 85.33
CA MET A 1 82.03 34.06 85.20
C MET A 1 81.62 34.24 83.75
N GLU A 2 80.98 33.21 83.20
CA GLU A 2 80.15 33.18 82.00
C GLU A 2 80.77 33.36 80.60
N PRO A 3 80.98 32.23 79.89
CA PRO A 3 81.37 32.19 78.48
C PRO A 3 80.13 32.19 77.54
N GLY A 4 80.30 32.66 76.29
CA GLY A 4 79.66 31.99 75.13
C GLY A 4 78.32 32.48 74.57
N ARG A 5 77.96 33.78 74.61
CA ARG A 5 76.65 34.24 74.06
C ARG A 5 76.66 34.85 72.65
N ARG A 6 77.81 35.24 72.06
CA ARG A 6 77.87 35.92 70.74
C ARG A 6 78.04 35.01 69.50
N ARG A 7 78.42 33.73 69.66
CA ARG A 7 78.63 32.79 68.52
C ARG A 7 77.39 31.96 68.12
N ARG A 8 76.30 32.05 68.88
CA ARG A 8 75.06 31.26 68.66
C ARG A 8 74.04 31.94 67.73
N TRP A 9 74.14 33.26 67.51
CA TRP A 9 73.20 34.02 66.67
C TRP A 9 73.14 33.56 65.20
N PRO A 10 74.26 33.33 64.48
CA PRO A 10 74.18 32.83 63.10
C PRO A 10 73.58 31.42 63.02
N VAL A 11 73.81 30.58 64.03
CA VAL A 11 73.22 29.23 64.10
C VAL A 11 71.70 29.30 64.28
N VAL A 12 71.21 30.24 65.10
CA VAL A 12 69.77 30.45 65.31
C VAL A 12 69.11 30.99 64.03
N VAL A 13 69.71 31.96 63.35
CA VAL A 13 69.18 32.50 62.09
C VAL A 13 69.14 31.41 61.01
N LEU A 14 70.21 30.62 60.89
CA LEU A 14 70.27 29.52 59.94
C LEU A 14 69.22 28.43 60.26
N ALA A 15 69.00 28.12 61.53
CA ALA A 15 67.96 27.18 61.95
C ALA A 15 66.55 27.69 61.63
N VAL A 16 66.27 28.98 61.86
CA VAL A 16 64.98 29.59 61.49
C VAL A 16 64.77 29.57 59.98
N LEU A 17 65.78 29.91 59.19
CA LEU A 17 65.71 29.83 57.73
C LEU A 17 65.50 28.40 57.23
N LEU A 18 66.16 27.42 57.85
CA LEU A 18 65.97 26.00 57.52
C LEU A 18 64.52 25.57 57.80
N VAL A 19 63.96 25.95 58.96
CA VAL A 19 62.57 25.64 59.32
C VAL A 19 61.59 26.31 58.35
N LEU A 20 61.81 27.58 57.99
CA LEU A 20 61.01 28.28 56.99
C LEU A 20 61.06 27.60 55.61
N ALA A 21 62.26 27.19 55.17
CA ALA A 21 62.43 26.49 53.90
C ALA A 21 61.71 25.13 53.89
N LEU A 22 61.79 24.37 54.99
CA LEU A 22 61.07 23.10 55.14
C LEU A 22 59.56 23.29 55.17
N ALA A 23 59.06 24.33 55.86
CA ALA A 23 57.64 24.67 55.89
C ALA A 23 57.12 25.07 54.50
N LEU A 24 57.89 25.89 53.77
CA LEU A 24 57.56 26.29 52.39
C LEU A 24 57.55 25.08 51.45
N ALA A 25 58.53 24.19 51.56
CA ALA A 25 58.61 22.96 50.78
C ALA A 25 57.41 22.04 51.06
N GLY A 26 57.03 21.87 52.33
CA GLY A 26 55.84 21.11 52.72
C GLY A 26 54.55 21.70 52.15
N TYR A 27 54.37 23.02 52.22
CA TYR A 27 53.21 23.71 51.64
C TYR A 27 53.15 23.58 50.12
N LEU A 28 54.28 23.77 49.43
CA LEU A 28 54.35 23.59 47.98
C LEU A 28 54.05 22.14 47.58
N TRP A 29 54.48 21.17 48.37
CA TRP A 29 54.16 19.77 48.11
C TRP A 29 52.66 19.48 48.26
N THR A 30 52.03 19.89 49.35
CA THR A 30 50.58 19.62 49.56
C THR A 30 49.71 20.31 48.52
N THR A 31 50.05 21.55 48.16
CA THR A 31 49.35 22.28 47.10
C THR A 31 49.56 21.62 45.74
N THR A 32 50.79 21.23 45.39
CA THR A 32 51.09 20.52 44.14
C THR A 32 50.32 19.20 44.03
N ARG A 33 50.26 18.41 45.12
CA ARG A 33 49.46 17.18 45.20
C ARG A 33 47.98 17.45 44.95
N ALA A 34 47.41 18.45 45.63
CA ALA A 34 46.01 18.83 45.46
C ALA A 34 45.69 19.29 44.02
N TYR A 35 46.61 20.01 43.38
CA TYR A 35 46.46 20.38 41.96
C TYR A 35 46.54 19.17 41.03
N GLN A 36 47.44 18.22 41.28
CA GLN A 36 47.55 17.00 40.48
C GLN A 36 46.28 16.15 40.56
N GLU A 37 45.71 15.98 41.76
CA GLU A 37 44.45 15.25 41.96
C GLU A 37 43.27 15.92 41.25
N ARG A 38 43.16 17.26 41.34
CA ARG A 38 42.13 18.02 40.62
C ARG A 38 42.29 17.93 39.11
N ALA A 39 43.52 18.05 38.61
CA ALA A 39 43.81 17.94 37.19
C ALA A 39 43.42 16.54 36.65
N ALA A 40 43.75 15.48 37.38
CA ALA A 40 43.36 14.12 37.04
C ALA A 40 41.83 13.95 37.02
N GLY A 41 41.12 14.49 38.03
CA GLY A 41 39.66 14.42 38.08
C GLY A 41 38.97 15.18 36.94
N ILE A 42 39.49 16.35 36.54
CA ILE A 42 38.98 17.11 35.39
C ILE A 42 39.23 16.35 34.09
N GLU A 43 40.41 15.75 33.93
CA GLU A 43 40.74 14.98 32.72
C GLU A 43 39.87 13.72 32.60
N GLU A 44 39.60 13.03 33.70
CA GLU A 44 38.68 11.88 33.74
C GLU A 44 37.26 12.28 33.37
N GLN A 45 36.72 13.35 33.95
CA GLN A 45 35.39 13.87 33.61
C GLN A 45 35.30 14.33 32.14
N ALA A 46 36.34 15.00 31.64
CA ALA A 46 36.38 15.44 30.25
C ALA A 46 36.38 14.23 29.29
N ARG A 47 37.10 13.16 29.64
CA ARG A 47 37.08 11.91 28.87
C ARG A 47 35.71 11.23 28.95
N GLU A 48 35.09 11.17 30.12
CA GLU A 48 33.76 10.58 30.31
C GLU A 48 32.68 11.35 29.53
N ILE A 49 32.66 12.68 29.61
CA ILE A 49 31.74 13.52 28.83
C ILE A 49 32.01 13.32 27.33
N GLY A 50 33.29 13.23 26.95
CA GLY A 50 33.69 12.93 25.57
C GLY A 50 33.12 11.60 25.08
N THR A 51 33.25 10.53 25.87
CA THR A 51 32.73 9.21 25.50
C THR A 51 31.21 9.21 25.44
N GLN A 52 30.52 9.77 26.44
CA GLN A 52 29.07 9.90 26.45
C GLN A 52 28.56 10.66 25.23
N LEU A 53 29.20 11.79 24.88
CA LEU A 53 28.84 12.59 23.71
C LEU A 53 29.02 11.81 22.40
N THR A 54 30.10 11.03 22.27
CA THR A 54 30.29 10.17 21.09
C THR A 54 29.24 9.07 21.00
N THR A 55 28.89 8.45 22.12
CA THR A 55 27.84 7.42 22.20
C THR A 55 26.48 7.99 21.82
N THR A 56 26.06 9.10 22.44
CA THR A 56 24.77 9.74 22.16
C THR A 56 24.67 10.21 20.70
N ARG A 57 25.77 10.68 20.11
CA ARG A 57 25.79 11.03 18.68
C ARG A 57 25.64 9.81 17.78
N ALA A 58 26.27 8.68 18.14
CA ALA A 58 26.12 7.43 17.40
C ALA A 58 24.69 6.88 17.50
N GLU A 59 24.10 6.91 18.69
CA GLU A 59 22.70 6.53 18.92
C GLU A 59 21.73 7.41 18.13
N LEU A 60 21.94 8.74 18.15
CA LEU A 60 21.12 9.67 17.38
C LEU A 60 21.23 9.38 15.88
N ALA A 61 22.44 9.18 15.36
CA ALA A 61 22.65 8.83 13.95
C ALA A 61 21.96 7.51 13.58
N GLY A 62 22.05 6.51 14.45
CA GLY A 62 21.35 5.23 14.29
C GLY A 62 19.82 5.39 14.25
N ALA A 63 19.26 6.11 15.22
CA ALA A 63 17.82 6.37 15.29
C ALA A 63 17.32 7.18 14.09
N THR A 64 18.10 8.15 13.59
CA THR A 64 17.74 8.89 12.38
C THR A 64 17.72 8.00 11.13
N ALA A 65 18.70 7.09 11.00
CA ALA A 65 18.75 6.15 9.88
C ALA A 65 17.59 5.14 9.92
N GLU A 66 17.25 4.64 11.11
CA GLU A 66 16.09 3.76 11.31
C GLU A 66 14.79 4.47 10.94
N LEU A 67 14.62 5.72 11.38
CA LEU A 67 13.45 6.53 11.06
C LEU A 67 13.33 6.81 9.56
N GLU A 68 14.44 7.08 8.86
CA GLU A 68 14.47 7.23 7.40
C GLU A 68 14.09 5.91 6.69
N ALA A 69 14.62 4.78 7.15
CA ALA A 69 14.29 3.46 6.61
C ALA A 69 12.80 3.12 6.80
N VAL A 70 12.23 3.40 7.98
CA VAL A 70 10.81 3.18 8.26
C VAL A 70 9.93 4.10 7.41
N ARG A 71 10.31 5.38 7.21
CA ARG A 71 9.61 6.29 6.30
C ARG A 71 9.61 5.77 4.86
N SER A 72 10.76 5.32 4.35
CA SER A 72 10.86 4.75 3.01
C SER A 72 10.00 3.49 2.85
N GLN A 73 9.95 2.62 3.87
CA GLN A 73 9.06 1.46 3.88
C GLN A 73 7.58 1.86 3.87
N LEU A 74 7.22 2.89 4.64
CA LEU A 74 5.86 3.41 4.68
C LEU A 74 5.43 4.01 3.33
N ASP A 75 6.29 4.80 2.69
CA ASP A 75 6.02 5.36 1.35
C ASP A 75 5.85 4.24 0.31
N THR A 76 6.71 3.21 0.37
CA THR A 76 6.61 2.03 -0.50
C THR A 76 5.31 1.26 -0.27
N ALA A 77 4.91 1.08 0.99
CA ALA A 77 3.67 0.41 1.35
C ALA A 77 2.44 1.21 0.89
N GLN A 78 2.44 2.54 1.05
CA GLN A 78 1.38 3.42 0.55
C GLN A 78 1.26 3.37 -0.98
N ALA A 79 2.39 3.39 -1.69
CA ALA A 79 2.40 3.23 -3.15
C ALA A 79 1.80 1.89 -3.58
N ARG A 80 2.15 0.80 -2.90
CA ARG A 80 1.55 -0.53 -3.15
C ARG A 80 0.06 -0.58 -2.84
N ILE A 81 -0.39 0.02 -1.74
CA ILE A 81 -1.82 0.08 -1.38
C ILE A 81 -2.60 0.83 -2.46
N THR A 82 -2.07 1.96 -2.94
CA THR A 82 -2.71 2.75 -4.00
C THR A 82 -2.78 1.95 -5.30
N ALA A 83 -1.67 1.32 -5.72
CA ALA A 83 -1.64 0.47 -6.90
C ALA A 83 -2.64 -0.71 -6.81
N LEU A 84 -2.76 -1.35 -5.64
CA LEU A 84 -3.74 -2.42 -5.42
C LEU A 84 -5.19 -1.92 -5.46
N ALA A 85 -5.43 -0.69 -5.00
CA ALA A 85 -6.75 -0.08 -5.07
C ALA A 85 -7.13 0.21 -6.54
N ASP A 86 -6.20 0.73 -7.33
CA ASP A 86 -6.38 0.97 -8.77
C ASP A 86 -6.61 -0.35 -9.53
N GLU A 87 -5.80 -1.37 -9.27
CA GLU A 87 -5.96 -2.71 -9.88
C GLU A 87 -7.33 -3.31 -9.52
N LYS A 88 -7.77 -3.16 -8.27
CA LYS A 88 -9.10 -3.64 -7.84
C LYS A 88 -10.23 -2.89 -8.54
N ALA A 89 -10.11 -1.58 -8.73
CA ALA A 89 -11.09 -0.78 -9.47
C ALA A 89 -11.17 -1.26 -10.93
N GLN A 90 -10.03 -1.41 -11.59
CA GLN A 90 -9.94 -1.90 -12.97
C GLN A 90 -10.55 -3.29 -13.13
N VAL A 91 -10.20 -4.24 -12.24
CA VAL A 91 -10.79 -5.59 -12.26
C VAL A 91 -12.29 -5.55 -11.97
N GLY A 92 -12.77 -4.59 -11.17
CA GLY A 92 -14.18 -4.36 -10.95
C GLY A 92 -14.92 -3.95 -12.23
N ASP A 93 -14.37 -2.96 -12.93
CA ASP A 93 -14.93 -2.45 -14.19
C ASP A 93 -14.91 -3.51 -15.29
N ASP A 94 -13.81 -4.27 -15.42
CA ASP A 94 -13.68 -5.37 -16.39
C ASP A 94 -14.73 -6.46 -16.15
N ARG A 95 -15.01 -6.78 -14.88
CA ARG A 95 -16.04 -7.77 -14.52
C ARG A 95 -17.44 -7.28 -14.85
N GLU A 96 -17.74 -6.01 -14.61
CA GLU A 96 -19.05 -5.45 -14.96
C GLU A 96 -19.22 -5.37 -16.49
N ALA A 97 -18.19 -4.98 -17.23
CA ALA A 97 -18.21 -5.03 -18.69
C ALA A 97 -18.43 -6.47 -19.22
N GLN A 98 -17.75 -7.46 -18.65
CA GLN A 98 -17.96 -8.88 -18.99
C GLN A 98 -19.37 -9.35 -18.66
N ARG A 99 -19.93 -8.96 -17.50
CA ARG A 99 -21.32 -9.28 -17.13
C ARG A 99 -22.31 -8.70 -18.12
N GLN A 100 -22.15 -7.43 -18.49
CA GLN A 100 -23.01 -6.79 -19.48
C GLN A 100 -22.93 -7.47 -20.85
N LEU A 101 -21.73 -7.88 -21.26
CA LEU A 101 -21.55 -8.60 -22.52
C LEU A 101 -22.22 -9.97 -22.50
N VAL A 102 -22.08 -10.74 -21.42
CA VAL A 102 -22.73 -12.05 -21.27
C VAL A 102 -24.25 -11.91 -21.22
N ASP A 103 -24.77 -10.95 -20.45
CA ASP A 103 -26.22 -10.68 -20.38
C ASP A 103 -26.77 -10.28 -21.75
N TYR A 104 -26.08 -9.38 -22.46
CA TYR A 104 -26.44 -9.01 -23.84
C TYR A 104 -26.44 -10.24 -24.76
N GLN A 105 -25.41 -11.09 -24.73
CA GLN A 105 -25.35 -12.31 -25.53
C GLN A 105 -26.47 -13.29 -25.19
N GLN A 106 -26.85 -13.42 -23.92
CA GLN A 106 -27.97 -14.27 -23.51
C GLN A 106 -29.29 -13.76 -24.08
N ARG A 107 -29.59 -12.46 -23.95
CA ARG A 107 -30.81 -11.86 -24.51
C ARG A 107 -30.89 -12.01 -26.02
N VAL A 108 -29.80 -11.75 -26.74
CA VAL A 108 -29.72 -11.91 -28.19
C VAL A 108 -29.91 -13.37 -28.60
N SER A 109 -29.29 -14.31 -27.88
CA SER A 109 -29.40 -15.75 -28.17
C SER A 109 -30.82 -16.27 -27.93
N GLU A 110 -31.47 -15.83 -26.86
CA GLU A 110 -32.86 -16.17 -26.55
C GLU A 110 -33.80 -15.63 -27.64
N ALA A 111 -33.66 -14.34 -28.00
CA ALA A 111 -34.45 -13.72 -29.06
C ALA A 111 -34.23 -14.42 -30.41
N ALA A 112 -32.98 -14.75 -30.77
CA ALA A 112 -32.67 -15.51 -31.98
C ALA A 112 -33.31 -16.92 -31.97
N GLY A 113 -33.35 -17.59 -30.82
CA GLY A 113 -34.03 -18.87 -30.65
C GLY A 113 -35.54 -18.78 -30.87
N VAL A 114 -36.18 -17.71 -30.34
CA VAL A 114 -37.60 -17.43 -30.56
C VAL A 114 -37.89 -17.19 -32.05
N VAL A 115 -37.07 -16.37 -32.71
CA VAL A 115 -37.19 -16.09 -34.15
C VAL A 115 -37.06 -17.37 -34.97
N ALA A 116 -36.03 -18.17 -34.71
CA ALA A 116 -35.81 -19.43 -35.41
C ALA A 116 -37.00 -20.39 -35.24
N SER A 117 -37.51 -20.55 -34.01
CA SER A 117 -38.66 -21.42 -33.74
C SER A 117 -39.94 -20.92 -34.44
N ALA A 118 -40.18 -19.62 -34.45
CA ALA A 118 -41.35 -19.03 -35.09
C ALA A 118 -41.29 -19.16 -36.63
N LEU A 119 -40.11 -18.95 -37.22
CA LEU A 119 -39.89 -19.13 -38.65
C LEU A 119 -40.09 -20.60 -39.07
N THR A 120 -39.57 -21.56 -38.31
CA THR A 120 -39.80 -22.99 -38.57
C THR A 120 -41.28 -23.32 -38.60
N ARG A 121 -42.05 -22.87 -37.60
CA ARG A 121 -43.51 -23.11 -37.55
C ARG A 121 -44.27 -22.44 -38.70
N CYS A 122 -43.85 -21.25 -39.12
CA CYS A 122 -44.41 -20.57 -40.28
C CYS A 122 -44.14 -21.34 -41.58
N VAL A 123 -42.92 -21.84 -41.79
CA VAL A 123 -42.56 -22.64 -42.97
C VAL A 123 -43.33 -23.97 -42.99
N GLU A 124 -43.34 -24.70 -41.87
CA GLU A 124 -44.11 -25.96 -41.74
C GLU A 124 -45.61 -25.74 -42.01
N GLY A 125 -46.20 -24.67 -41.46
CA GLY A 125 -47.59 -24.32 -41.69
C GLY A 125 -47.89 -23.96 -43.16
N GLN A 126 -46.97 -23.24 -43.83
CA GLN A 126 -47.09 -22.93 -45.26
C GLN A 126 -46.98 -24.18 -46.14
N ASP A 127 -46.03 -25.07 -45.86
CA ASP A 127 -45.88 -26.33 -46.59
C ASP A 127 -47.13 -27.20 -46.46
N GLN A 128 -47.71 -27.26 -45.26
CA GLN A 128 -48.93 -28.01 -45.00
C GLN A 128 -50.15 -27.38 -45.69
N LEU A 129 -50.23 -26.04 -45.75
CA LEU A 129 -51.27 -25.32 -46.48
C LEU A 129 -51.16 -25.57 -47.99
N ILE A 130 -49.95 -25.56 -48.55
CA ILE A 130 -49.70 -25.88 -49.97
C ILE A 130 -50.14 -27.32 -50.26
N ALA A 131 -49.82 -28.27 -49.39
CA ALA A 131 -50.25 -29.66 -49.54
C ALA A 131 -51.79 -29.80 -49.55
N TYR A 132 -52.49 -29.09 -48.65
CA TYR A 132 -53.95 -29.09 -48.61
C TYR A 132 -54.57 -28.44 -49.85
N LEU A 133 -54.01 -27.33 -50.34
CA LEU A 133 -54.47 -26.68 -51.57
C LEU A 133 -54.24 -27.56 -52.81
N GLY A 134 -53.15 -28.34 -52.83
CA GLY A 134 -52.89 -29.34 -53.87
C GLY A 134 -53.93 -30.48 -53.93
N ASN A 135 -54.67 -30.71 -52.84
CA ASN A 135 -55.74 -31.71 -52.76
C ASN A 135 -57.06 -31.10 -52.24
N ALA A 136 -57.37 -29.86 -52.65
CA ALA A 136 -58.46 -29.07 -52.08
C ALA A 136 -59.85 -29.73 -52.18
N ALA A 137 -60.09 -30.60 -53.17
CA ALA A 137 -61.36 -31.32 -53.34
C ALA A 137 -61.65 -32.33 -52.21
N ALA A 138 -60.63 -32.71 -51.42
CA ALA A 138 -60.76 -33.64 -50.30
C ALA A 138 -61.05 -32.95 -48.94
N TYR A 139 -61.11 -31.62 -48.89
CA TYR A 139 -61.21 -30.84 -47.65
C TYR A 139 -62.36 -29.82 -47.68
N ASP A 140 -62.85 -29.43 -46.50
CA ASP A 140 -63.86 -28.38 -46.38
C ASP A 140 -63.24 -26.99 -46.64
N PRO A 141 -63.80 -26.17 -47.54
CA PRO A 141 -63.30 -24.83 -47.84
C PRO A 141 -63.27 -23.89 -46.62
N ALA A 142 -64.19 -24.05 -45.66
CA ALA A 142 -64.22 -23.26 -44.44
C ALA A 142 -63.08 -23.63 -43.48
N GLU A 143 -62.67 -24.90 -43.44
CA GLU A 143 -61.52 -25.35 -42.66
C GLU A 143 -60.20 -24.88 -43.28
N LEU A 144 -60.08 -24.96 -44.61
CA LEU A 144 -58.92 -24.43 -45.35
C LEU A 144 -58.72 -22.94 -45.11
N ALA A 145 -59.80 -22.15 -45.14
CA ALA A 145 -59.74 -20.72 -44.87
C ALA A 145 -59.29 -20.39 -43.43
N ARG A 146 -59.77 -21.16 -42.44
CA ARG A 146 -59.33 -21.01 -41.04
C ARG A 146 -57.87 -21.38 -40.88
N PHE A 147 -57.42 -22.48 -41.50
CA PHE A 147 -56.03 -22.91 -41.43
C PHE A 147 -55.09 -21.87 -42.08
N GLY A 148 -55.46 -21.34 -43.26
CA GLY A 148 -54.71 -20.25 -43.89
C GLY A 148 -54.57 -19.02 -42.99
N THR A 149 -55.63 -18.64 -42.28
CA THR A 149 -55.59 -17.54 -41.31
C THR A 149 -54.66 -17.83 -40.12
N GLN A 150 -54.60 -19.08 -39.65
CA GLN A 150 -53.69 -19.49 -38.57
C GLN A 150 -52.23 -19.46 -39.02
N VAL A 151 -51.93 -19.95 -40.22
CA VAL A 151 -50.59 -19.88 -40.82
C VAL A 151 -50.15 -18.43 -40.99
N GLU A 152 -51.03 -17.56 -41.49
CA GLU A 152 -50.73 -16.14 -41.64
C GLU A 152 -50.43 -15.47 -40.29
N SER A 153 -51.20 -15.81 -39.24
CA SER A 153 -50.95 -15.33 -37.88
C SER A 153 -49.58 -15.80 -37.33
N LEU A 154 -49.22 -17.07 -37.55
CA LEU A 154 -47.91 -17.62 -37.17
C LEU A 154 -46.76 -16.90 -37.89
N CYS A 155 -46.90 -16.69 -39.19
CA CYS A 155 -45.89 -16.00 -39.99
C CYS A 155 -45.76 -14.51 -39.63
N ARG A 156 -46.87 -13.85 -39.26
CA ARG A 156 -46.83 -12.48 -38.74
C ARG A 156 -46.08 -12.41 -37.42
N SER A 157 -46.37 -13.32 -36.50
CA SER A 157 -45.66 -13.42 -35.21
C SER A 157 -44.16 -13.69 -35.40
N ALA A 158 -43.77 -14.51 -36.38
CA ALA A 158 -42.35 -14.73 -36.72
C ALA A 158 -41.67 -13.46 -37.25
N THR A 159 -42.39 -12.67 -38.05
CA THR A 159 -41.89 -11.40 -38.59
C THR A 159 -41.73 -10.35 -37.50
N GLU A 160 -42.70 -10.24 -36.59
CA GLU A 160 -42.65 -9.35 -35.43
C GLU A 160 -41.49 -9.72 -34.48
N ALA A 161 -41.29 -11.01 -34.21
CA ALA A 161 -40.15 -11.49 -33.42
C ALA A 161 -38.82 -11.12 -34.07
N ASN A 162 -38.71 -11.23 -35.40
CA ASN A 162 -37.49 -10.84 -36.12
C ASN A 162 -37.27 -9.32 -36.06
N GLN A 163 -38.32 -8.51 -36.22
CA GLN A 163 -38.23 -7.05 -36.09
C GLN A 163 -37.73 -6.65 -34.69
N SER A 164 -38.27 -7.26 -33.64
CA SER A 164 -37.82 -7.02 -32.26
C SER A 164 -36.35 -7.39 -32.05
N LEU A 165 -35.87 -8.48 -32.64
CA LEU A 165 -34.45 -8.85 -32.61
C LEU A 165 -33.57 -7.83 -33.36
N GLN A 166 -33.99 -7.38 -34.53
CA GLN A 166 -33.25 -6.39 -35.32
C GLN A 166 -33.14 -5.05 -34.56
N GLU A 167 -34.20 -4.65 -33.85
CA GLU A 167 -34.17 -3.47 -33.00
C GLU A 167 -33.14 -3.60 -31.87
N GLU A 168 -33.06 -4.76 -31.20
CA GLU A 168 -32.07 -4.97 -30.13
C GLU A 168 -30.63 -5.06 -30.64
N LEU A 169 -30.41 -5.56 -31.86
CA LEU A 169 -29.08 -5.57 -32.48
C LEU A 169 -28.63 -4.18 -32.95
N SER A 170 -29.58 -3.24 -33.11
CA SER A 170 -29.32 -1.88 -33.59
C SER A 170 -29.07 -0.85 -32.48
N ARG A 171 -29.26 -1.25 -31.22
CA ARG A 171 -28.96 -0.42 -30.03
C ARG A 171 -27.52 -0.61 -29.57
#